data_AF-R8NKT8-F1
#
_entry.id   AF-R8NKT8-F1
#
_cell.length_a   1.000
_cell.length_b   1.000
_cell.length_c   1.000
_cell.angle_alpha   90.00
_cell.angle_beta   90.00
_cell.angle_gamma   90.00
#
_symmetry.space_group_name_H-M   'P 1'
#
loop_
_entity.id
_entity.type
_entity.pdbx_description
1 polymer ?
#
loop_
_entity_poly.entity_id
_entity_poly.type
_entity_poly.pdbx_seq_one_letter_code
_entity_poly.pdbx_strand_id
1 'polypeptide(L)'
;MDNKLNIDKEQLGMRRKKTEGSVTITPESKENQERSFPEDDKLFEKPKRKLTTKELPKSFRVSLETHTAISTLATIEDMKIYEVINMLIEEKVASLPTPKQKLVKNAVKQVLEVKKSRE
;
A
#
# COMPACT_ATOMS: atom_id res chain seq x y z
N MET A 1 65.97 -27.93 -6.89
CA MET A 1 66.37 -27.48 -5.54
C MET A 1 65.68 -26.13 -5.37
N ASP A 2 64.52 -26.14 -4.74
CA ASP A 2 63.60 -25.00 -4.75
C ASP A 2 63.73 -24.25 -3.43
N ASN A 3 64.53 -23.17 -3.44
CA ASN A 3 64.69 -22.30 -2.30
C ASN A 3 63.45 -21.40 -2.15
N LYS A 4 62.58 -21.78 -1.21
CA LYS A 4 61.47 -20.92 -0.73
C LYS A 4 62.06 -19.72 0.02
N LEU A 5 61.86 -18.52 -0.51
CA LEU A 5 62.10 -17.26 0.21
C LEU A 5 61.07 -17.13 1.34
N ASN A 6 61.52 -17.38 2.58
CA ASN A 6 60.78 -17.07 3.80
C ASN A 6 60.88 -15.56 4.04
N ILE A 7 59.82 -14.82 3.74
CA ILE A 7 59.76 -13.38 4.03
C ILE A 7 59.14 -13.23 5.42
N ASP A 8 59.99 -12.92 6.40
CA ASP A 8 59.57 -12.67 7.78
C ASP A 8 58.66 -11.44 7.84
N LYS A 9 57.45 -11.65 8.39
CA LYS A 9 56.39 -10.63 8.54
C LYS A 9 56.80 -9.40 9.36
N GLU A 10 57.99 -9.40 9.97
CA GLU A 10 58.54 -8.27 10.72
C GLU A 10 59.11 -7.16 9.83
N GLN A 11 59.49 -7.43 8.57
CA GLN A 11 59.98 -6.39 7.65
C GLN A 11 58.87 -5.50 7.06
N LEU A 12 57.59 -5.87 7.21
CA LEU A 12 56.45 -5.17 6.61
C LEU A 12 55.85 -4.04 7.47
N GLY A 13 56.55 -3.56 8.51
CA GLY A 13 56.19 -2.33 9.23
C GLY A 13 54.79 -2.32 9.89
N MET A 14 54.19 -3.50 10.12
CA MET A 14 52.86 -3.60 10.74
C MET A 14 53.00 -3.51 12.26
N ARG A 15 52.74 -2.31 12.81
CA ARG A 15 52.60 -2.10 14.27
C ARG A 15 51.52 -3.03 14.83
N ARG A 16 51.89 -3.96 15.71
CA ARG A 16 50.94 -4.79 16.46
C ARG A 16 50.14 -3.89 17.41
N LYS A 17 48.82 -3.82 17.24
CA LYS A 17 47.93 -3.12 18.18
C LYS A 17 47.88 -3.91 19.50
N LYS A 18 48.13 -3.22 20.62
CA LYS A 18 48.16 -3.79 21.99
C LYS A 18 46.78 -3.91 22.67
N THR A 19 45.71 -3.54 21.99
CA THR A 19 44.34 -3.59 22.52
C THR A 19 43.43 -4.37 21.59
N GLU A 20 42.56 -5.19 22.18
CA GLU A 20 41.49 -5.86 21.47
C GLU A 20 40.52 -4.80 20.91
N GLY A 21 40.06 -5.00 19.66
CA GLY A 21 39.09 -4.10 19.04
C GLY A 21 37.74 -4.19 19.75
N SER A 22 36.97 -3.10 19.74
CA SER A 22 35.66 -3.06 20.41
C SER A 22 34.74 -4.16 19.91
N VAL A 23 34.13 -4.90 20.84
CA VAL A 23 33.13 -5.93 20.52
C VAL A 23 31.81 -5.23 20.16
N THR A 24 31.29 -5.50 18.96
CA THR A 24 29.95 -5.04 18.58
C THR A 24 28.93 -6.01 19.18
N ILE A 25 28.31 -5.61 20.28
CA ILE A 25 27.24 -6.38 20.92
C ILE A 25 25.93 -6.03 20.21
N THR A 26 25.42 -6.95 19.41
CA THR A 26 24.05 -6.85 18.89
C THR A 26 23.08 -7.36 19.96
N PRO A 27 22.09 -6.57 20.41
CA PRO A 27 21.11 -7.03 21.40
C PRO A 27 20.29 -8.21 20.86
N GLU A 28 20.02 -9.20 21.73
CA GLU A 28 19.24 -10.40 21.39
C GLU A 28 17.77 -10.08 21.09
N SER A 29 17.20 -9.07 21.75
CA SER A 29 15.84 -8.59 21.51
C SER A 29 15.84 -7.38 20.59
N LYS A 30 15.89 -7.64 19.28
CA LYS A 30 15.41 -6.64 18.31
C LYS A 30 13.89 -6.66 18.38
N GLU A 31 13.29 -5.59 18.89
CA GLU A 31 11.87 -5.35 18.71
C GLU A 31 11.63 -5.29 17.19
N ASN A 32 11.07 -6.35 16.64
CA ASN A 32 10.66 -6.38 15.24
C ASN A 32 9.54 -5.35 15.12
N GLN A 33 9.91 -4.14 14.69
CA GLN A 33 8.95 -3.17 14.22
C GLN A 33 8.39 -3.71 12.90
N GLU A 34 7.45 -4.64 13.01
CA GLU A 34 6.55 -4.96 11.91
C GLU A 34 5.85 -3.65 11.58
N ARG A 35 6.35 -2.97 10.54
CA ARG A 35 5.54 -2.01 9.81
C ARG A 35 4.45 -2.84 9.15
N SER A 36 3.40 -3.14 9.91
CA SER A 36 2.16 -3.57 9.30
C SER A 36 1.73 -2.42 8.40
N PHE A 37 1.82 -2.65 7.09
CA PHE A 37 0.94 -1.94 6.19
C PHE A 37 -0.47 -2.18 6.74
N PRO A 38 -1.33 -1.16 6.90
CA PRO A 38 -2.72 -1.43 7.25
C PRO A 38 -3.26 -2.36 6.17
N GLU A 39 -3.38 -3.63 6.52
CA GLU A 39 -3.82 -4.67 5.61
C GLU A 39 -5.28 -4.38 5.25
N ASP A 40 -5.58 -4.52 3.96
CA ASP A 40 -6.93 -4.73 3.44
C ASP A 40 -8.00 -3.70 3.80
N ASP A 41 -7.61 -2.43 3.91
CA ASP A 41 -8.57 -1.33 3.83
C ASP A 41 -9.18 -1.32 2.42
N LYS A 42 -10.31 -2.02 2.27
CA LYS A 42 -11.23 -1.86 1.14
C LYS A 42 -11.40 -0.37 0.92
N LEU A 43 -10.98 0.09 -0.26
CA LEU A 43 -10.88 1.51 -0.60
C LEU A 43 -12.19 2.26 -0.36
N PHE A 44 -13.31 1.55 -0.48
CA PHE A 44 -14.63 2.04 -0.18
C PHE A 44 -15.27 1.16 0.90
N GLU A 45 -15.60 1.77 2.03
CA GLU A 45 -16.44 1.13 3.04
C GLU A 45 -17.83 0.90 2.44
N LYS A 46 -18.20 -0.37 2.21
CA LYS A 46 -19.57 -0.71 1.84
C LYS A 46 -20.48 -0.36 3.02
N PRO A 47 -21.58 0.40 2.81
CA PRO A 47 -22.48 0.73 3.90
C PRO A 47 -23.09 -0.55 4.50
N LYS A 48 -22.95 -0.71 5.83
CA LYS A 48 -23.42 -1.90 6.57
C LYS A 48 -24.96 -2.01 6.65
N ARG A 49 -25.69 -0.97 6.25
CA ARG A 49 -27.16 -0.88 6.28
C ARG A 49 -27.70 -0.59 4.88
N LYS A 50 -28.91 -1.09 4.60
CA LYS A 50 -29.66 -0.74 3.39
C LYS A 50 -29.86 0.78 3.38
N LEU A 51 -29.26 1.49 2.42
CA LEU A 51 -29.31 2.95 2.31
C LEU A 51 -30.77 3.43 2.33
N THR A 52 -31.06 4.38 3.20
CA THR A 52 -32.37 5.06 3.24
C THR A 52 -32.42 6.16 2.18
N THR A 53 -33.60 6.66 1.81
CA THR A 53 -33.76 7.66 0.72
C THR A 53 -33.00 8.97 0.93
N LYS A 54 -32.56 9.30 2.15
CA LYS A 54 -31.69 10.45 2.44
C LYS A 54 -30.20 10.19 2.19
N GLU A 55 -29.81 8.93 2.07
CA GLU A 55 -28.42 8.50 1.86
C GLU A 55 -28.18 8.04 0.42
N LEU A 56 -29.13 8.27 -0.50
CA LEU A 56 -28.99 7.90 -1.90
C LEU A 56 -27.68 8.44 -2.48
N PRO A 57 -26.93 7.61 -3.23
CA PRO A 57 -25.67 8.03 -3.84
C PRO A 57 -25.90 9.21 -4.78
N LYS A 58 -24.90 10.09 -4.87
CA LYS A 58 -24.95 11.26 -5.75
C LYS A 58 -25.13 10.82 -7.21
N SER A 59 -26.02 11.48 -7.93
CA SER A 59 -26.22 11.27 -9.36
C SER A 59 -25.16 12.00 -10.19
N PHE A 60 -24.66 11.35 -11.24
CA PHE A 60 -23.81 11.98 -12.27
C PHE A 60 -24.36 11.66 -13.67
N ARG A 61 -24.02 12.48 -14.66
CA ARG A 61 -24.45 12.28 -16.06
C ARG A 61 -23.37 11.52 -16.82
N VAL A 62 -23.79 10.56 -17.65
CA VAL A 62 -22.94 9.75 -18.52
C VAL A 62 -23.51 9.72 -19.93
N SER A 63 -22.71 9.28 -20.90
CA SER A 63 -23.22 9.02 -22.26
C SER A 63 -24.21 7.85 -22.26
N LEU A 64 -25.08 7.83 -23.27
CA LEU A 64 -26.06 6.77 -23.45
C LEU A 64 -25.41 5.39 -23.58
N GLU A 65 -24.29 5.32 -24.31
CA GLU A 65 -23.52 4.08 -24.52
C GLU A 65 -23.02 3.51 -23.19
N THR A 66 -22.42 4.37 -22.34
CA THR A 66 -21.90 3.96 -21.03
C THR A 66 -23.04 3.54 -20.09
N HIS A 67 -24.16 4.26 -20.09
CA HIS A 67 -25.32 3.87 -19.30
C HIS A 67 -25.84 2.48 -19.70
N THR A 68 -26.00 2.24 -21.00
CA THR A 68 -26.47 0.94 -21.51
C THR A 68 -25.50 -0.17 -21.12
N ALA A 69 -24.18 0.04 -21.28
CA ALA A 69 -23.17 -0.94 -20.89
C ALA A 69 -23.24 -1.28 -19.38
N ILE A 70 -23.34 -0.27 -18.52
CA ILE A 70 -23.47 -0.48 -17.07
C ILE A 70 -24.78 -1.20 -16.74
N SER A 71 -25.88 -0.83 -17.40
CA SER A 71 -27.19 -1.48 -17.19
C SER A 71 -27.18 -2.95 -17.60
N THR A 72 -26.49 -3.28 -18.69
CA THR A 72 -26.35 -4.68 -19.13
C THR A 72 -25.47 -5.47 -18.17
N LEU A 73 -24.35 -4.91 -17.70
CA LEU A 73 -23.50 -5.56 -16.69
C LEU A 73 -24.26 -5.81 -15.39
N ALA A 74 -25.01 -4.80 -14.92
CA ALA A 74 -25.88 -4.92 -13.75
C ALA A 74 -26.91 -6.05 -13.89
N THR A 75 -27.45 -6.25 -15.10
CA THR A 75 -28.40 -7.33 -15.38
C THR A 75 -27.72 -8.70 -15.44
N ILE A 76 -26.49 -8.79 -15.96
CA ILE A 76 -25.73 -10.04 -16.04
C ILE A 76 -25.28 -10.52 -14.66
N GLU A 77 -24.89 -9.58 -13.80
CA GLU A 77 -24.36 -9.87 -12.46
C GLU A 77 -25.42 -9.87 -11.35
N ASP A 78 -26.69 -9.62 -11.70
CA ASP A 78 -27.81 -9.45 -10.75
C ASP A 78 -27.51 -8.42 -9.64
N MET A 79 -26.82 -7.34 -10.00
CA MET A 79 -26.40 -6.27 -9.09
C MET A 79 -27.11 -4.95 -9.42
N LYS A 80 -27.15 -4.02 -8.46
CA LYS A 80 -27.65 -2.68 -8.73
C LYS A 80 -26.58 -1.85 -9.45
N ILE A 81 -27.00 -0.94 -10.34
CA ILE A 81 -26.11 -0.07 -11.14
C ILE A 81 -25.01 0.60 -10.32
N TYR A 82 -25.34 1.12 -9.12
CA TYR A 82 -24.36 1.79 -8.27
C TYR A 82 -23.31 0.83 -7.66
N GLU A 83 -23.65 -0.44 -7.47
CA GLU A 83 -22.73 -1.45 -6.95
C GLU A 83 -21.74 -1.86 -8.04
N VAL A 84 -22.22 -2.01 -9.27
CA VAL A 84 -21.39 -2.25 -10.46
C VAL A 84 -20.39 -1.09 -10.65
N ILE A 85 -20.85 0.16 -10.54
CA ILE A 85 -19.97 1.32 -10.64
C ILE A 85 -18.89 1.29 -9.55
N ASN A 86 -19.25 0.98 -8.31
CA ASN A 86 -18.28 0.88 -7.22
C ASN A 86 -17.24 -0.22 -7.49
N MET A 87 -17.69 -1.39 -7.93
CA MET A 87 -16.81 -2.51 -8.27
C MET A 87 -15.84 -2.17 -9.40
N LEU A 88 -16.33 -1.55 -10.49
CA LEU A 88 -15.48 -1.13 -11.61
C LEU A 88 -14.43 -0.10 -11.18
N ILE A 89 -14.78 0.84 -10.30
CA ILE A 89 -13.84 1.82 -9.77
C ILE A 89 -12.82 1.14 -8.84
N GLU A 90 -13.25 0.24 -7.96
CA GLU A 90 -12.36 -0.55 -7.09
C GLU A 90 -11.33 -1.32 -7.89
N GLU A 91 -11.77 -2.08 -8.88
CA GLU A 91 -10.92 -2.84 -9.78
C GLU A 91 -9.97 -1.91 -10.55
N LYS A 92 -10.50 -0.78 -11.05
CA LYS A 92 -9.66 0.19 -11.77
C LYS A 92 -8.58 0.75 -10.87
N VAL A 93 -8.89 1.12 -9.62
CA VAL A 93 -7.87 1.64 -8.69
C VAL A 93 -6.86 0.54 -8.32
N ALA A 94 -7.32 -0.68 -8.07
CA ALA A 94 -6.45 -1.82 -7.79
C ALA A 94 -5.46 -2.09 -8.94
N SER A 95 -5.89 -1.89 -10.19
CA SER A 95 -5.02 -2.05 -11.37
C SER A 95 -3.93 -0.97 -11.53
N LEU A 96 -4.03 0.16 -10.81
CA LEU A 96 -3.08 1.27 -10.95
C LEU A 96 -1.77 1.00 -10.21
N PRO A 97 -0.64 1.60 -10.62
CA PRO A 97 0.60 1.61 -9.85
C PRO A 97 0.41 2.21 -8.46
N THR A 98 1.16 1.70 -7.47
CA THR A 98 1.07 2.14 -6.06
C THR A 98 1.16 3.65 -5.83
N PRO A 99 1.95 4.47 -6.57
CA PRO A 99 1.94 5.91 -6.41
C PRO A 99 0.57 6.53 -6.76
N LYS A 100 -0.06 6.06 -7.84
CA LYS A 100 -1.37 6.58 -8.30
C LYS A 100 -2.50 6.15 -7.36
N GLN A 101 -2.42 4.93 -6.84
CA GLN A 101 -3.36 4.45 -5.82
C GLN A 101 -3.33 5.34 -4.56
N LYS A 102 -2.14 5.71 -4.09
CA LYS A 102 -1.96 6.60 -2.92
C LYS A 102 -2.60 7.97 -3.14
N LEU A 103 -2.47 8.53 -4.35
CA LEU A 103 -3.12 9.81 -4.68
C LEU A 103 -4.65 9.72 -4.55
N VAL A 104 -5.25 8.66 -5.08
CA VAL A 104 -6.70 8.43 -4.97
C VAL A 104 -7.11 8.23 -3.51
N LYS A 105 -6.38 7.40 -2.74
CA LYS A 105 -6.61 7.18 -1.30
C LYS A 105 -6.61 8.49 -0.50
N ASN A 106 -5.60 9.32 -0.72
CA ASN A 106 -5.45 10.59 -0.01
C ASN A 106 -6.58 11.57 -0.34
N ALA A 107 -6.98 11.67 -1.62
CA ALA A 107 -8.09 12.51 -2.03
C ALA A 107 -9.42 12.09 -1.38
N VAL A 108 -9.71 10.78 -1.36
CA VAL A 108 -10.92 10.24 -0.70
C VAL A 108 -10.90 10.54 0.80
N LYS A 109 -9.75 10.31 1.46
CA LYS A 109 -9.59 10.60 2.90
C LYS A 109 -9.90 12.05 3.24
N GLN A 110 -9.40 13.00 2.44
CA GLN A 110 -9.68 14.44 2.64
C GLN A 110 -11.18 14.74 2.56
N VAL A 111 -11.91 14.15 1.61
CA VAL A 111 -13.36 14.35 1.47
C VAL A 111 -14.13 13.80 2.67
N LEU A 112 -13.71 12.65 3.21
CA LEU A 112 -14.33 12.06 4.39
C LEU A 112 -14.12 12.93 5.65
N GLU A 113 -12.92 13.47 5.85
CA GLU A 113 -12.63 14.41 6.95
C GLU A 113 -13.45 15.71 6.83
N VAL A 114 -13.63 16.23 5.60
CA VAL A 114 -14.50 17.40 5.35
C VAL A 114 -15.96 17.08 5.63
N LYS A 115 -16.42 15.85 5.36
CA LYS A 115 -17.79 15.45 5.70
C LYS A 115 -17.98 15.36 7.22
N LYS A 116 -17.03 14.74 7.92
CA LYS A 116 -17.06 14.56 9.38
C LYS A 116 -17.01 15.88 10.16
N SER A 117 -16.37 16.91 9.61
CA SER A 117 -16.32 18.24 10.23
C SER A 117 -17.57 19.09 9.99
N ARG A 118 -18.47 18.68 9.08
CA ARG A 118 -19.73 19.36 8.76
C ARG A 118 -20.96 18.72 9.41
N GLU A 119 -20.84 17.48 9.87
CA GLU A 119 -21.82 16.78 10.71
C GLU A 119 -21.60 17.12 12.19
#